data_AF-A0A6A5ALC7-F1
#
_entry.id   AF-A0A6A5ALC7-F1
#
_cell.length_a   1.000
_cell.length_b   1.000
_cell.length_c   1.000
_cell.angle_alpha   90.00
_cell.angle_beta   90.00
_cell.angle_gamma   90.00
#
_symmetry.space_group_name_H-M   'P 1'
#
loop_
_entity.id
_entity.type
_entity.pdbx_description
1 polymer ?
#
loop_
_entity_poly.entity_id
_entity_poly.type
_entity_poly.pdbx_seq_one_letter_code
_entity_poly.pdbx_strand_id
1 'polypeptide(L)'
;MVEALSFPSFCSLMEAVVGTSKPEAKVKLIFSDSFRKSFGHASLYPLLRLLCPHLDRERTYKLKEKKIAMMYVDLLGLSPTSSDGKKLLHWTDPTIVTSRAVGDFAMVLQEVMQFRTVKPRADEAPLTVKDVNAMLDTLSGQDKDAQKTVFLHIVTHCSADEQKWLVRIIIKDMKIGLRHERVLQFIHPDAVEMFNHTNDLQKERPFILELTNSMVRYVPQIQPFQVFTPMLAKRVTFGDCTKAMNGNDFYMEPKLDGERITCHLQQSSSSNTTQRHMQLFSRNGVNYSDKYGPCIEAYVQAQS
;
A
#
# COMPACT_ATOMS: atom_id res chain seq x y z
N MET A 1 16.28 7.19 12.48
CA MET A 1 16.96 5.88 12.29
C MET A 1 16.35 5.09 11.15
N VAL A 2 15.05 4.74 11.16
CA VAL A 2 14.38 4.07 10.01
C VAL A 2 14.48 4.89 8.73
N GLU A 3 14.25 6.20 8.83
CA GLU A 3 14.38 7.14 7.72
C GLU A 3 15.79 7.22 7.12
N ALA A 4 16.83 6.94 7.92
CA ALA A 4 18.22 6.96 7.49
C ALA A 4 18.68 5.60 6.91
N LEU A 5 17.81 4.58 6.89
CA LEU A 5 18.13 3.31 6.27
C LEU A 5 18.42 3.50 4.79
N SER A 6 19.51 2.89 4.33
CA SER A 6 19.88 2.85 2.93
C SER A 6 18.82 2.08 2.13
N PHE A 7 18.28 2.72 1.09
CA PHE A 7 17.36 2.10 0.14
C PHE A 7 17.99 0.94 -0.64
N PRO A 8 19.26 0.98 -1.10
CA PRO A 8 19.89 -0.20 -1.70
C PRO A 8 19.93 -1.40 -0.74
N SER A 9 20.14 -1.16 0.56
CA SER A 9 20.10 -2.21 1.58
C SER A 9 18.68 -2.77 1.73
N PHE A 10 17.65 -1.92 1.69
CA PHE A 10 16.25 -2.35 1.67
C PHE A 10 15.94 -3.21 0.44
N CYS A 11 16.37 -2.80 -0.76
CA CYS A 11 16.17 -3.56 -1.99
C CYS A 11 16.83 -4.94 -1.93
N SER A 12 18.08 -5.00 -1.46
CA SER A 12 18.82 -6.25 -1.26
C SER A 12 18.12 -7.18 -0.28
N LEU A 13 17.56 -6.63 0.80
CA LEU A 13 16.74 -7.37 1.75
C LEU A 13 15.48 -7.93 1.09
N MET A 14 14.80 -7.15 0.26
CA MET A 14 13.59 -7.59 -0.44
C MET A 14 13.89 -8.72 -1.44
N GLU A 15 15.04 -8.71 -2.12
CA GLU A 15 15.48 -9.84 -2.95
C GLU A 15 15.64 -11.12 -2.13
N ALA A 16 16.31 -11.02 -0.98
CA ALA A 16 16.50 -12.16 -0.09
C ALA A 16 15.16 -12.69 0.47
N VAL A 17 14.19 -11.80 0.72
CA VAL A 17 12.83 -12.17 1.11
C VAL A 17 12.11 -12.95 0.00
N VAL A 18 12.22 -12.50 -1.26
CA VAL A 18 11.63 -13.22 -2.41
C VAL A 18 12.23 -14.61 -2.58
N GLY A 19 13.55 -14.74 -2.40
CA GLY A 19 14.25 -16.03 -2.46
C GLY A 19 13.92 -17.00 -1.33
N THR A 20 13.34 -16.51 -0.23
CA THR A 20 12.97 -17.34 0.93
C THR A 20 11.59 -17.97 0.72
N SER A 21 11.43 -19.28 0.89
CA SER A 21 10.12 -19.93 0.64
C SER A 21 9.12 -19.77 1.80
N LYS A 22 9.58 -19.94 3.05
CA LYS A 22 8.69 -20.00 4.23
C LYS A 22 8.24 -18.61 4.69
N PRO A 23 6.93 -18.32 4.85
CA PRO A 23 6.44 -17.01 5.28
C PRO A 23 7.03 -16.53 6.61
N GLU A 24 7.21 -17.41 7.59
CA GLU A 24 7.77 -17.05 8.91
C GLU A 24 9.23 -16.62 8.79
N ALA A 25 10.00 -17.30 7.92
CA ALA A 25 11.39 -16.97 7.68
C ALA A 25 11.53 -15.62 6.97
N LYS A 26 10.65 -15.33 6.00
CA LYS A 26 10.59 -14.01 5.34
C LYS A 26 10.39 -12.88 6.34
N VAL A 27 9.43 -13.02 7.25
CA VAL A 27 9.12 -11.97 8.22
C VAL A 27 10.26 -11.79 9.23
N LYS A 28 10.88 -12.88 9.69
CA LYS A 28 12.09 -12.82 10.53
C LYS A 28 13.28 -12.16 9.84
N LEU A 29 13.38 -12.29 8.52
CA LEU A 29 14.42 -11.64 7.74
C LEU A 29 14.20 -10.12 7.69
N ILE A 30 12.96 -9.69 7.45
CA ILE A 30 12.57 -8.27 7.41
C ILE A 30 12.78 -7.61 8.77
N PHE A 31 12.34 -8.28 9.84
CA PHE A 31 12.34 -7.76 11.19
C PHE A 31 13.30 -8.56 12.08
N SER A 32 14.56 -8.63 11.65
CA SER A 32 15.62 -9.31 12.40
C SER A 32 15.83 -8.66 13.78
N ASP A 33 16.40 -9.41 14.72
CA ASP A 33 16.66 -8.89 16.07
C ASP A 33 17.62 -7.70 16.05
N SER A 34 18.58 -7.68 15.12
CA SER A 34 19.47 -6.53 14.92
C SER A 34 18.70 -5.32 14.41
N PHE A 35 17.80 -5.52 13.45
CA PHE A 35 16.94 -4.46 12.94
C PHE A 35 16.07 -3.88 14.06
N ARG A 36 15.42 -4.74 14.86
CA ARG A 36 14.62 -4.39 16.04
C ARG A 36 15.39 -3.57 17.07
N LYS A 37 16.61 -3.97 17.38
CA LYS A 37 17.49 -3.21 18.28
C LYS A 37 17.91 -1.86 17.71
N SER A 38 18.06 -1.75 16.39
CA SER A 38 18.55 -0.54 15.74
C SER A 38 17.54 0.60 15.63
N PHE A 39 16.22 0.36 15.69
CA PHE A 39 15.24 1.44 15.54
C PHE A 39 14.63 1.92 16.86
N GLY A 40 14.76 1.17 17.97
CA GLY A 40 14.30 1.59 19.30
C GLY A 40 12.82 2.03 19.30
N HIS A 41 12.55 3.25 19.73
CA HIS A 41 11.21 3.88 19.73
C HIS A 41 10.90 4.70 18.47
N ALA A 42 11.66 4.57 17.39
CA ALA A 42 11.35 5.30 16.15
C ALA A 42 10.17 4.66 15.42
N SER A 43 9.32 5.49 14.78
CA SER A 43 8.20 5.00 13.98
C SER A 43 8.66 4.15 12.79
N LEU A 44 8.05 2.97 12.64
CA LEU A 44 8.24 2.08 11.47
C LEU A 44 7.43 2.53 10.25
N TYR A 45 6.56 3.53 10.39
CA TYR A 45 5.66 3.98 9.33
C TYR A 45 6.36 4.26 7.99
N PRO A 46 7.51 4.98 7.93
CA PRO A 46 8.20 5.25 6.66
C PRO A 46 8.67 3.98 5.93
N LEU A 47 8.92 2.88 6.65
CA LEU A 47 9.29 1.59 6.07
C LEU A 47 8.07 0.75 5.73
N LEU A 48 7.05 0.73 6.59
CA LEU A 48 5.84 -0.07 6.38
C LEU A 48 5.08 0.36 5.13
N ARG A 49 5.04 1.67 4.83
CA ARG A 49 4.43 2.16 3.59
C ARG A 49 5.18 1.76 2.32
N LEU A 50 6.48 1.43 2.41
CA LEU A 50 7.24 0.86 1.29
C LEU A 50 7.08 -0.67 1.21
N LEU A 51 6.99 -1.35 2.36
CA LEU A 51 6.84 -2.80 2.43
C LEU A 51 5.42 -3.27 2.07
N CYS A 52 4.40 -2.50 2.47
CA CYS A 52 2.99 -2.75 2.23
C CYS A 52 2.34 -1.53 1.54
N PRO A 53 2.76 -1.18 0.31
CA PRO A 53 2.33 0.04 -0.37
C PRO A 53 0.84 0.04 -0.71
N HIS A 54 0.20 -1.13 -0.77
CA HIS A 54 -1.25 -1.26 -0.94
C HIS A 54 -2.05 -0.78 0.28
N LEU A 55 -1.43 -0.69 1.44
CA LEU A 55 -2.01 -0.12 2.66
C LEU A 55 -1.78 1.40 2.78
N ASP A 56 -0.93 1.99 1.94
CA ASP A 56 -0.70 3.43 1.91
C ASP A 56 -1.88 4.12 1.20
N ARG A 57 -2.70 4.84 1.98
CA ARG A 57 -3.90 5.52 1.49
C ARG A 57 -3.67 7.01 1.23
N GLU A 58 -2.61 7.58 1.77
CA GLU A 58 -2.24 8.99 1.56
C GLU A 58 -1.78 9.20 0.11
N ARG A 59 -0.98 8.28 -0.41
CA ARG A 59 -0.36 8.44 -1.74
C ARG A 59 -1.17 7.76 -2.84
N THR A 60 -1.60 8.54 -3.83
CA THR A 60 -2.18 8.04 -5.08
C THR A 60 -1.43 8.58 -6.29
N TYR A 61 -0.71 7.70 -7.01
CA TYR A 61 0.16 8.12 -8.11
C TYR A 61 -0.54 8.26 -9.47
N LYS A 62 -1.66 7.53 -9.69
CA LYS A 62 -2.29 7.36 -11.03
C LYS A 62 -1.28 6.93 -12.10
N LEU A 63 -0.37 6.03 -11.71
CA LEU A 63 0.63 5.42 -12.57
C LEU A 63 0.36 3.92 -12.65
N LYS A 64 0.33 3.39 -13.87
CA LYS A 64 0.21 1.97 -14.19
C LYS A 64 1.33 1.58 -15.13
N GLU A 65 1.58 0.28 -15.24
CA GLU A 65 2.64 -0.36 -16.01
C GLU A 65 2.81 0.29 -17.39
N LYS A 66 1.72 0.43 -18.16
CA LYS A 66 1.75 1.04 -19.50
C LYS A 66 2.26 2.49 -19.49
N LYS A 67 1.81 3.32 -18.55
CA LYS A 67 2.22 4.73 -18.45
C LYS A 67 3.68 4.84 -18.00
N ILE A 68 4.10 3.97 -17.08
CA ILE A 68 5.49 3.90 -16.62
C ILE A 68 6.39 3.43 -17.77
N ALA A 69 6.00 2.39 -18.52
CA ALA A 69 6.73 1.89 -19.68
C ALA A 69 6.95 2.98 -20.74
N MET A 70 5.89 3.72 -21.10
CA MET A 70 6.00 4.85 -22.03
C MET A 70 6.96 5.92 -21.52
N MET A 71 6.95 6.20 -20.22
CA MET A 71 7.85 7.18 -19.61
C MET A 71 9.31 6.73 -19.65
N TYR A 72 9.59 5.46 -19.37
CA TYR A 72 10.95 4.91 -19.51
C TYR A 72 11.43 4.92 -20.96
N VAL A 73 10.58 4.57 -21.94
CA VAL A 73 10.92 4.63 -23.37
C VAL A 73 11.29 6.06 -23.79
N ASP A 74 10.50 7.05 -23.36
CA ASP A 74 10.74 8.49 -23.61
C ASP A 74 12.07 8.95 -22.97
N LEU A 75 12.23 8.71 -21.66
CA LEU A 75 13.41 9.16 -20.88
C LEU A 75 14.72 8.50 -21.33
N LEU A 76 14.68 7.24 -21.77
CA LEU A 76 15.85 6.52 -22.26
C LEU A 76 16.14 6.78 -23.74
N GLY A 77 15.29 7.54 -24.44
CA GLY A 77 15.40 7.78 -25.88
C GLY A 77 15.30 6.49 -26.72
N LEU A 78 14.55 5.49 -26.24
CA LEU A 78 14.38 4.23 -26.95
C LEU A 78 13.37 4.38 -28.08
N SER A 79 13.65 3.78 -29.23
CA SER A 79 12.61 3.60 -30.24
C SER A 79 11.56 2.60 -29.74
N PRO A 80 10.25 2.88 -29.85
CA PRO A 80 9.19 1.92 -29.53
C PRO A 80 9.29 0.59 -30.30
N THR A 81 9.96 0.59 -31.45
CA THR A 81 10.15 -0.61 -32.29
C THR A 81 11.43 -1.37 -31.99
N SER A 82 12.33 -0.80 -31.18
CA SER A 82 13.55 -1.48 -30.72
C SER A 82 13.20 -2.69 -29.85
N SER A 83 14.14 -3.64 -29.73
CA SER A 83 13.98 -4.81 -28.86
C SER A 83 13.57 -4.39 -27.44
N ASP A 84 14.29 -3.45 -26.83
CA ASP A 84 14.03 -3.01 -25.45
C ASP A 84 12.73 -2.19 -25.33
N GLY A 85 12.45 -1.33 -26.31
CA GLY A 85 11.19 -0.59 -26.38
C GLY A 85 9.97 -1.53 -26.45
N LYS A 86 10.04 -2.56 -27.29
CA LYS A 86 9.00 -3.60 -27.38
C LYS A 86 8.85 -4.37 -26.08
N LYS A 87 9.95 -4.78 -25.44
CA LYS A 87 9.91 -5.48 -24.13
C LYS A 87 9.19 -4.65 -23.07
N LEU A 88 9.49 -3.36 -22.95
CA LEU A 88 8.83 -2.49 -21.96
C LEU A 88 7.34 -2.28 -22.28
N LEU A 89 6.99 -2.04 -23.55
CA LEU A 89 5.62 -1.74 -23.96
C LEU A 89 4.71 -2.99 -23.99
N HIS A 90 5.29 -4.17 -24.27
CA HIS A 90 4.61 -5.45 -24.42
C HIS A 90 5.15 -6.51 -23.44
N TRP A 91 5.37 -6.13 -22.19
CA TRP A 91 5.96 -6.97 -21.14
C TRP A 91 5.17 -8.25 -20.80
N THR A 92 3.91 -8.35 -21.23
CA THR A 92 3.06 -9.55 -21.08
C THR A 92 3.14 -10.52 -22.25
N ASP A 93 3.75 -10.13 -23.37
CA ASP A 93 3.77 -10.94 -24.60
C ASP A 93 4.95 -11.95 -24.55
N PRO A 94 4.67 -13.27 -24.50
CA PRO A 94 5.70 -14.30 -24.42
C PRO A 94 6.51 -14.45 -25.73
N THR A 95 6.06 -13.84 -26.83
CA THR A 95 6.81 -13.81 -28.09
C THR A 95 7.87 -12.71 -28.12
N ILE A 96 7.69 -11.66 -27.30
CA ILE A 96 8.58 -10.50 -27.22
C ILE A 96 9.53 -10.63 -26.02
N VAL A 97 8.99 -10.98 -24.86
CA VAL A 97 9.78 -11.29 -23.67
C VAL A 97 9.85 -12.81 -23.59
N THR A 98 11.06 -13.37 -23.65
CA THR A 98 11.27 -14.84 -23.61
C THR A 98 11.88 -15.31 -22.29
N SER A 99 12.17 -14.39 -21.38
CA SER A 99 12.71 -14.65 -20.05
C SER A 99 11.63 -15.04 -19.06
N ARG A 100 12.02 -15.39 -17.83
CA ARG A 100 11.06 -15.63 -16.73
C ARG A 100 10.34 -14.36 -16.26
N ALA A 101 10.70 -13.20 -16.80
CA ALA A 101 10.09 -11.92 -16.47
C ALA A 101 8.77 -11.65 -17.21
N VAL A 102 8.35 -12.49 -18.17
CA VAL A 102 7.06 -12.35 -18.86
C VAL A 102 5.94 -12.21 -17.84
N GLY A 103 5.12 -11.16 -17.98
CA GLY A 103 4.04 -10.92 -17.04
C GLY A 103 4.46 -10.32 -15.69
N ASP A 104 5.72 -9.88 -15.54
CA ASP A 104 6.14 -9.00 -14.45
C ASP A 104 6.91 -7.78 -14.98
N PHE A 105 6.19 -6.67 -15.20
CA PHE A 105 6.76 -5.42 -15.71
C PHE A 105 8.01 -4.97 -14.94
N ALA A 106 8.03 -5.10 -13.62
CA ALA A 106 9.17 -4.66 -12.80
C ALA A 106 10.44 -5.49 -13.08
N MET A 107 10.30 -6.80 -13.33
CA MET A 107 11.41 -7.66 -13.74
C MET A 107 11.86 -7.37 -15.18
N VAL A 108 10.92 -7.17 -16.10
CA VAL A 108 11.26 -6.78 -17.49
C VAL A 108 12.04 -5.46 -17.51
N LEU A 109 11.62 -4.49 -16.69
CA LEU A 109 12.33 -3.24 -16.53
C LEU A 109 13.76 -3.45 -16.00
N GLN A 110 13.93 -4.28 -14.97
CA GLN A 110 15.25 -4.63 -14.44
C GLN A 110 16.16 -5.22 -15.54
N GLU A 111 15.63 -6.15 -16.36
CA GLU A 111 16.39 -6.78 -17.46
C GLU A 111 16.82 -5.78 -18.54
N VAL A 112 16.01 -4.76 -18.83
CA VAL A 112 16.36 -3.68 -19.76
C VAL A 112 17.38 -2.72 -19.13
N MET A 113 17.23 -2.44 -17.84
CA MET A 113 18.05 -1.45 -17.14
C MET A 113 19.42 -1.99 -16.70
N GLN A 114 19.59 -3.30 -16.52
CA GLN A 114 20.87 -3.90 -16.07
C GLN A 114 22.08 -3.51 -16.94
N PHE A 115 21.86 -3.26 -18.23
CA PHE A 115 22.91 -2.85 -19.19
C PHE A 115 22.97 -1.34 -19.44
N ARG A 116 22.05 -0.57 -18.84
CA ARG A 116 21.87 0.87 -19.08
C ARG A 116 22.11 1.72 -17.83
N THR A 117 22.13 1.10 -16.66
CA THR A 117 22.36 1.81 -15.40
C THR A 117 23.79 2.31 -15.31
N VAL A 118 23.92 3.62 -15.06
CA VAL A 118 25.17 4.24 -14.68
C VAL A 118 25.45 3.83 -13.23
N LYS A 119 26.65 3.32 -12.94
CA LYS A 119 27.03 3.07 -11.54
C LYS A 119 26.98 4.39 -10.78
N PRO A 120 26.39 4.44 -9.56
CA PRO A 120 26.43 5.63 -8.73
C PRO A 120 27.87 6.12 -8.60
N ARG A 121 28.08 7.44 -8.65
CA ARG A 121 29.42 8.01 -8.42
C ARG A 121 29.87 7.61 -7.02
N ALA A 122 31.15 7.26 -6.86
CA ALA A 122 31.68 6.79 -5.57
C ALA A 122 31.50 7.83 -4.43
N ASP A 123 31.34 9.10 -4.79
CA ASP A 123 31.18 10.22 -3.85
C ASP A 123 29.71 10.52 -3.51
N GLU A 124 28.74 9.85 -4.15
CA GLU A 124 27.32 10.12 -3.95
C GLU A 124 26.73 9.22 -2.87
N ALA A 125 26.11 9.83 -1.86
CA ALA A 125 25.48 9.10 -0.78
C ALA A 125 24.30 8.27 -1.33
N PRO A 126 24.13 7.00 -0.91
CA PRO A 126 23.01 6.19 -1.35
C PRO A 126 21.69 6.80 -0.87
N LEU A 127 20.65 6.68 -1.69
CA LEU A 127 19.31 7.11 -1.32
C LEU A 127 18.87 6.46 -0.01
N THR A 128 18.26 7.24 0.86
CA THR A 128 17.68 6.75 2.10
C THR A 128 16.19 6.48 1.96
N VAL A 129 15.61 5.75 2.90
CA VAL A 129 14.15 5.56 3.00
C VAL A 129 13.43 6.91 3.07
N LYS A 130 14.02 7.93 3.72
CA LYS A 130 13.48 9.29 3.73
C LYS A 130 13.41 9.90 2.34
N ASP A 131 14.50 9.83 1.59
CA ASP A 131 14.60 10.43 0.26
C ASP A 131 13.62 9.76 -0.70
N VAL A 132 13.53 8.43 -0.65
CA VAL A 132 12.55 7.67 -1.43
C VAL A 132 11.12 8.06 -1.07
N ASN A 133 10.81 8.19 0.22
CA ASN A 133 9.49 8.64 0.64
C ASN A 133 9.17 10.06 0.12
N ALA A 134 10.11 10.99 0.19
CA ALA A 134 9.93 12.36 -0.33
C ALA A 134 9.72 12.39 -1.86
N MET A 135 10.43 11.54 -2.61
CA MET A 135 10.20 11.38 -4.05
C MET A 135 8.80 10.83 -4.35
N LEU A 136 8.36 9.83 -3.59
CA LEU A 136 7.02 9.27 -3.71
C LEU A 136 5.95 10.30 -3.31
N ASP A 137 6.19 11.15 -2.30
CA ASP A 137 5.29 12.25 -1.95
C ASP A 137 5.14 13.22 -3.14
N THR A 138 6.25 13.60 -3.79
CA THR A 138 6.22 14.42 -5.01
C THR A 138 5.41 13.75 -6.14
N LEU A 139 5.60 12.45 -6.37
CA LEU A 139 4.84 11.70 -7.39
C LEU A 139 3.34 11.66 -7.10
N SER A 140 2.96 11.67 -5.82
CA SER A 140 1.56 11.61 -5.39
C SER A 140 0.78 12.90 -5.71
N GLY A 141 1.47 14.01 -5.95
CA GLY A 141 0.88 15.27 -6.42
C GLY A 141 0.30 15.22 -7.83
N GLN A 142 0.58 14.15 -8.60
CA GLN A 142 0.03 13.88 -9.95
C GLN A 142 0.35 14.93 -11.03
N ASP A 143 1.26 15.86 -10.78
CA ASP A 143 1.78 16.77 -11.80
C ASP A 143 2.68 16.00 -12.80
N LYS A 144 2.45 16.22 -14.11
CA LYS A 144 3.15 15.49 -15.17
C LYS A 144 4.63 15.85 -15.25
N ASP A 145 4.97 17.12 -15.05
CA ASP A 145 6.34 17.61 -15.17
C ASP A 145 7.17 17.22 -13.95
N ALA A 146 6.57 17.31 -12.75
CA ALA A 146 7.15 16.73 -11.54
C ALA A 146 7.33 15.20 -11.67
N GLN A 147 6.34 14.47 -12.22
CA GLN A 147 6.48 13.04 -12.48
C GLN A 147 7.67 12.72 -13.38
N LYS A 148 7.81 13.41 -14.52
CA LYS A 148 8.95 13.22 -15.42
C LYS A 148 10.28 13.51 -14.73
N THR A 149 10.37 14.58 -13.94
CA THR A 149 11.57 14.96 -13.20
C THR A 149 11.98 13.87 -12.19
N VAL A 150 11.02 13.34 -11.44
CA VAL A 150 11.30 12.26 -10.47
C VAL A 150 11.74 10.98 -11.18
N PHE A 151 11.08 10.58 -12.27
CA PHE A 151 11.52 9.39 -13.03
C PHE A 151 12.88 9.58 -13.68
N LEU A 152 13.21 10.78 -14.16
CA LEU A 152 14.55 11.10 -14.66
C LEU A 152 15.59 10.94 -13.54
N HIS A 153 15.29 11.44 -12.34
CA HIS A 153 16.16 11.27 -11.17
C HIS A 153 16.35 9.77 -10.83
N ILE A 154 15.28 8.98 -10.85
CA ILE A 154 15.33 7.52 -10.64
C ILE A 154 16.22 6.83 -11.68
N VAL A 155 16.04 7.15 -12.97
CA VAL A 155 16.82 6.54 -14.07
C VAL A 155 18.31 6.85 -13.97
N THR A 156 18.65 8.03 -13.44
CA THR A 156 20.03 8.56 -13.40
C THR A 156 20.79 8.18 -12.13
N HIS A 157 20.11 8.01 -10.99
CA HIS A 157 20.73 7.80 -9.68
C HIS A 157 20.43 6.45 -9.04
N CYS A 158 19.48 5.67 -9.55
CA CYS A 158 19.14 4.33 -9.02
C CYS A 158 19.69 3.21 -9.92
N SER A 159 20.15 2.14 -9.30
CA SER A 159 20.48 0.86 -9.93
C SER A 159 19.25 0.12 -10.47
N ALA A 160 19.45 -0.90 -11.30
CA ALA A 160 18.34 -1.67 -11.91
C ALA A 160 17.46 -2.35 -10.85
N ASP A 161 18.06 -2.82 -9.76
CA ASP A 161 17.36 -3.45 -8.65
C ASP A 161 16.50 -2.45 -7.88
N GLU A 162 17.05 -1.27 -7.60
CA GLU A 162 16.32 -0.18 -6.94
C GLU A 162 15.15 0.30 -7.79
N GLN A 163 15.34 0.45 -9.10
CA GLN A 163 14.28 0.82 -10.03
C GLN A 163 13.15 -0.22 -10.06
N LYS A 164 13.50 -1.52 -10.05
CA LYS A 164 12.52 -2.61 -9.94
C LYS A 164 11.66 -2.47 -8.69
N TRP A 165 12.28 -2.27 -7.52
CA TRP A 165 11.55 -2.14 -6.26
C TRP A 165 10.75 -0.84 -6.18
N LEU A 166 11.26 0.27 -6.66
CA LEU A 166 10.51 1.54 -6.75
C LEU A 166 9.25 1.39 -7.60
N VAL A 167 9.35 0.75 -8.76
CA VAL A 167 8.19 0.51 -9.64
C VAL A 167 7.17 -0.41 -8.97
N ARG A 168 7.60 -1.45 -8.24
CA ARG A 168 6.71 -2.29 -7.42
C ARG A 168 5.97 -1.48 -6.35
N ILE A 169 6.66 -0.56 -5.68
CA ILE A 169 6.08 0.35 -4.68
C ILE A 169 5.05 1.29 -5.32
N ILE A 170 5.39 1.90 -6.47
CA ILE A 170 4.50 2.83 -7.20
C ILE A 170 3.25 2.12 -7.72
N ILE A 171 3.38 0.90 -8.26
CA ILE A 171 2.25 0.08 -8.71
C ILE A 171 1.43 -0.45 -7.53
N LYS A 172 2.01 -0.45 -6.33
CA LYS A 172 1.49 -1.03 -5.09
C LYS A 172 1.38 -2.56 -5.11
N ASP A 173 2.31 -3.21 -5.81
CA ASP A 173 2.43 -4.67 -5.85
C ASP A 173 3.89 -5.12 -5.65
N MET A 174 4.21 -5.48 -4.41
CA MET A 174 5.57 -5.88 -4.02
C MET A 174 5.95 -7.30 -4.49
N LYS A 175 4.98 -8.16 -4.79
CA LYS A 175 5.18 -9.58 -5.18
C LYS A 175 6.15 -10.37 -4.27
N ILE A 176 6.29 -9.99 -2.99
CA ILE A 176 7.15 -10.67 -2.02
C ILE A 176 6.54 -11.97 -1.45
N GLY A 177 5.29 -12.29 -1.82
CA GLY A 177 4.58 -13.48 -1.33
C GLY A 177 4.37 -13.46 0.19
N LEU A 178 4.15 -12.27 0.75
CA LEU A 178 3.75 -12.06 2.14
C LEU A 178 2.41 -11.34 2.19
N ARG A 179 1.55 -11.81 3.08
CA ARG A 179 0.30 -11.14 3.42
C ARG A 179 0.57 -10.05 4.45
N HIS A 180 -0.09 -8.92 4.32
CA HIS A 180 0.12 -7.77 5.19
C HIS A 180 -0.30 -8.06 6.64
N GLU A 181 -1.33 -8.89 6.84
CA GLU A 181 -1.76 -9.34 8.16
C GLU A 181 -0.65 -10.06 8.91
N ARG A 182 0.21 -10.83 8.21
CA ARG A 182 1.37 -11.50 8.82
C ARG A 182 2.46 -10.51 9.22
N VAL A 183 2.66 -9.47 8.41
CA VAL A 183 3.61 -8.39 8.72
C VAL A 183 3.14 -7.65 9.98
N LEU A 184 1.87 -7.22 10.00
CA LEU A 184 1.28 -6.53 11.14
C LEU A 184 1.27 -7.40 12.41
N GLN A 185 0.86 -8.67 12.30
CA GLN A 185 0.84 -9.60 13.44
C GLN A 185 2.22 -9.84 14.05
N PHE A 186 3.28 -9.83 13.22
CA PHE A 186 4.65 -10.00 13.72
C PHE A 186 5.18 -8.74 14.40
N ILE A 187 4.70 -7.59 13.97
CA ILE A 187 5.00 -6.30 14.59
C ILE A 187 4.32 -6.24 15.96
N HIS A 188 3.00 -6.47 16.03
CA HIS A 188 2.24 -6.55 17.26
C HIS A 188 1.07 -7.53 17.13
N PRO A 189 0.72 -8.31 18.18
CA PRO A 189 -0.44 -9.20 18.13
C PRO A 189 -1.75 -8.45 17.81
N ASP A 190 -1.93 -7.24 18.33
CA ASP A 190 -3.16 -6.46 18.18
C ASP A 190 -3.15 -5.56 16.92
N ALA A 191 -2.02 -5.46 16.18
CA ALA A 191 -1.92 -4.54 15.04
C ALA A 191 -2.91 -4.87 13.91
N VAL A 192 -3.23 -6.15 13.70
CA VAL A 192 -4.23 -6.55 12.69
C VAL A 192 -5.62 -6.04 13.07
N GLU A 193 -5.99 -6.15 14.35
CA GLU A 193 -7.27 -5.67 14.84
C GLU A 193 -7.35 -4.15 14.78
N MET A 194 -6.28 -3.47 15.19
CA MET A 194 -6.15 -2.02 15.04
C MET A 194 -6.33 -1.56 13.61
N PHE A 195 -5.60 -2.17 12.67
CA PHE A 195 -5.70 -1.84 11.25
C PHE A 195 -7.12 -2.02 10.74
N ASN A 196 -7.81 -3.09 11.16
CA ASN A 196 -9.21 -3.30 10.78
C ASN A 196 -10.14 -2.21 11.31
N HIS A 197 -9.84 -1.61 12.47
CA HIS A 197 -10.62 -0.53 13.06
C HIS A 197 -10.29 0.85 12.49
N THR A 198 -9.04 1.15 12.17
CA THR A 198 -8.60 2.49 11.72
C THR A 198 -8.46 2.60 10.20
N ASN A 199 -8.20 1.47 9.53
CA ASN A 199 -7.89 1.35 8.11
C ASN A 199 -6.88 2.41 7.62
N ASP A 200 -5.92 2.72 8.49
CA ASP A 200 -4.95 3.80 8.33
C ASP A 200 -3.65 3.49 9.09
N LEU A 201 -2.59 3.25 8.31
CA LEU A 201 -1.23 2.99 8.83
C LEU A 201 -0.65 4.18 9.60
N GLN A 202 -1.09 5.41 9.33
CA GLN A 202 -0.57 6.60 10.01
C GLN A 202 -1.12 6.70 11.43
N LYS A 203 -2.39 6.32 11.66
CA LYS A 203 -3.00 6.28 13.00
C LYS A 203 -2.42 5.17 13.88
N GLU A 204 -1.73 4.20 13.29
CA GLU A 204 -0.95 3.19 14.03
C GLU A 204 0.38 3.77 14.57
N ARG A 205 0.84 4.94 14.09
CA ARG A 205 2.11 5.57 14.48
C ARG A 205 2.39 5.60 15.99
N PRO A 206 1.47 6.02 16.89
CA PRO A 206 1.73 6.03 18.33
C PRO A 206 1.84 4.62 18.94
N PHE A 207 1.08 3.64 18.45
CA PHE A 207 1.17 2.25 18.95
C PHE A 207 2.34 1.47 18.34
N ILE A 208 2.73 1.81 17.11
CA ILE A 208 3.98 1.37 16.48
C ILE A 208 5.20 1.89 17.28
N LEU A 209 5.06 3.01 17.99
CA LEU A 209 6.09 3.48 18.92
C LEU A 209 6.15 2.67 20.22
N GLU A 210 5.03 2.08 20.64
CA GLU A 210 4.91 1.25 21.86
C GLU A 210 5.22 -0.24 21.63
N LEU A 211 5.72 -0.60 20.43
CA LEU A 211 6.02 -1.96 19.95
C LEU A 211 7.04 -2.79 20.74
N THR A 212 7.42 -2.37 21.93
CA THR A 212 8.23 -3.19 22.85
C THR A 212 7.46 -3.67 24.07
N ASN A 213 6.24 -3.20 24.30
CA ASN A 213 5.49 -3.57 25.49
C ASN A 213 4.19 -4.31 25.15
N SER A 214 4.27 -5.65 25.08
CA SER A 214 3.11 -6.55 24.90
C SER A 214 2.06 -6.46 26.03
N MET A 215 2.27 -5.60 27.02
CA MET A 215 1.31 -5.31 28.10
C MET A 215 0.33 -4.19 27.75
N VAL A 216 0.60 -3.37 26.72
CA VAL A 216 -0.38 -2.38 26.26
C VAL A 216 -1.32 -3.06 25.27
N ARG A 217 -2.55 -3.32 25.72
CA ARG A 217 -3.62 -3.88 24.89
C ARG A 217 -4.37 -2.77 24.18
N TYR A 218 -4.61 -2.96 22.89
CA TYR A 218 -5.51 -2.09 22.16
C TYR A 218 -6.94 -2.32 22.62
N VAL A 219 -7.62 -1.26 23.06
CA VAL A 219 -9.06 -1.29 23.32
C VAL A 219 -9.76 -0.65 22.12
N PRO A 220 -10.48 -1.42 21.30
CA PRO A 220 -11.16 -0.86 20.14
C PRO A 220 -12.27 0.09 20.60
N GLN A 221 -12.16 1.35 20.21
CA GLN A 221 -13.23 2.33 20.33
C GLN A 221 -13.58 2.84 18.93
N ILE A 222 -14.82 2.61 18.50
CA ILE A 222 -15.33 3.16 17.24
C ILE A 222 -15.62 4.64 17.47
N GLN A 223 -14.84 5.51 16.83
CA GLN A 223 -15.09 6.95 16.85
C GLN A 223 -15.89 7.39 15.62
N PRO A 224 -16.73 8.43 15.74
CA PRO A 224 -17.32 9.07 14.56
C PRO A 224 -16.24 9.45 13.55
N PHE A 225 -16.53 9.30 12.26
CA PHE A 225 -15.60 9.59 11.15
C PHE A 225 -14.35 8.71 11.07
N GLN A 226 -14.27 7.66 11.89
CA GLN A 226 -13.24 6.65 11.76
C GLN A 226 -13.64 5.60 10.72
N VAL A 227 -12.77 5.42 9.73
CA VAL A 227 -12.95 4.40 8.70
C VAL A 227 -12.55 3.03 9.25
N PHE A 228 -13.45 2.06 9.18
CA PHE A 228 -13.18 0.68 9.54
C PHE A 228 -13.47 -0.27 8.37
N THR A 229 -12.86 -1.45 8.39
CA THR A 229 -13.09 -2.48 7.39
C THR A 229 -14.42 -3.18 7.67
N PRO A 230 -15.40 -3.15 6.75
CA PRO A 230 -16.69 -3.80 6.99
C PRO A 230 -16.53 -5.32 7.01
N MET A 231 -17.34 -5.97 7.84
CA MET A 231 -17.39 -7.43 7.93
C MET A 231 -17.72 -8.06 6.57
N LEU A 232 -17.00 -9.12 6.22
CA LEU A 232 -17.18 -9.87 4.99
C LEU A 232 -17.98 -11.15 5.24
N ALA A 233 -18.83 -11.52 4.28
CA ALA A 233 -19.54 -12.79 4.31
C ALA A 233 -18.69 -13.90 3.68
N LYS A 234 -18.58 -15.03 4.38
CA LYS A 234 -18.01 -16.26 3.82
C LYS A 234 -19.03 -16.94 2.92
N ARG A 235 -18.61 -17.40 1.75
CA ARG A 235 -19.45 -18.27 0.90
C ARG A 235 -19.58 -19.63 1.58
N VAL A 236 -20.82 -20.06 1.78
CA VAL A 236 -21.16 -21.37 2.38
C VAL A 236 -22.14 -22.08 1.45
N THR A 237 -21.99 -23.40 1.33
CA THR A 237 -22.93 -24.24 0.59
C THR A 237 -24.26 -24.31 1.34
N PHE A 238 -25.37 -24.34 0.60
CA PHE A 238 -26.69 -24.52 1.18
C PHE A 238 -26.72 -25.81 2.03
N GLY A 239 -27.18 -25.72 3.28
CA GLY A 239 -27.20 -26.82 4.25
C GLY A 239 -26.01 -26.85 5.22
N ASP A 240 -24.84 -26.33 4.83
CA ASP A 240 -23.70 -26.19 5.77
C ASP A 240 -23.79 -24.90 6.60
N CYS A 241 -24.67 -23.97 6.22
CA CYS A 241 -24.92 -22.75 6.97
C CYS A 241 -25.41 -23.04 8.40
N THR A 242 -26.27 -24.04 8.59
CA THR A 242 -26.80 -24.41 9.91
C THR A 242 -25.71 -24.96 10.83
N LYS A 243 -24.72 -25.67 10.28
CA LYS A 243 -23.55 -26.14 11.04
C LYS A 243 -22.73 -24.97 11.58
N ALA A 244 -22.54 -23.92 10.78
CA ALA A 244 -21.80 -22.73 11.19
C ALA A 244 -22.50 -21.93 12.28
N MET A 245 -23.83 -21.95 12.32
CA MET A 245 -24.62 -21.25 13.35
C MET A 245 -24.67 -22.00 14.68
N ASN A 246 -24.21 -23.26 14.73
CA ASN A 246 -24.12 -24.08 15.94
C ASN A 246 -25.43 -24.15 16.75
N GLY A 247 -26.58 -24.22 16.05
CA GLY A 247 -27.89 -24.27 16.69
C GLY A 247 -28.41 -22.96 17.28
N ASN A 248 -27.69 -21.84 17.07
CA ASN A 248 -28.19 -20.52 17.45
C ASN A 248 -29.18 -19.97 16.41
N ASP A 249 -30.10 -19.12 16.88
CA ASP A 249 -30.99 -18.35 16.02
C ASP A 249 -30.16 -17.41 15.11
N PHE A 250 -30.58 -17.27 13.85
CA PHE A 250 -29.92 -16.43 12.87
C PHE A 250 -30.94 -15.70 11.99
N TYR A 251 -30.53 -14.56 11.43
CA TYR A 251 -31.34 -13.76 10.52
C TYR A 251 -31.04 -14.09 9.06
N MET A 252 -32.07 -13.94 8.21
CA MET A 252 -31.96 -14.07 6.77
C MET A 252 -32.35 -12.75 6.11
N GLU A 253 -31.42 -12.16 5.38
CA GLU A 253 -31.62 -10.90 4.66
C GLU A 253 -31.31 -11.09 3.16
N PRO A 254 -32.06 -10.41 2.27
CA PRO A 254 -31.75 -10.42 0.85
C PRO A 254 -30.40 -9.73 0.63
N LYS A 255 -29.47 -10.44 -0.04
CA LYS A 255 -28.19 -9.84 -0.42
C LYS A 255 -28.41 -8.86 -1.57
N LEU A 256 -28.44 -7.58 -1.25
CA LEU A 256 -28.52 -6.50 -2.24
C LEU A 256 -27.27 -6.48 -3.12
N ASP A 257 -27.47 -6.25 -4.42
CA ASP A 257 -26.39 -6.11 -5.41
C ASP A 257 -26.16 -4.63 -5.71
N GLY A 258 -25.35 -4.00 -4.89
CA GLY A 258 -25.00 -2.58 -4.99
C GLY A 258 -23.65 -2.29 -4.36
N GLU A 259 -23.36 -1.01 -4.14
CA GLU A 259 -22.12 -0.57 -3.49
C GLU A 259 -22.28 -0.52 -1.97
N ARG A 260 -21.32 -1.08 -1.23
CA ARG A 260 -21.28 -0.98 0.23
C ARG A 260 -20.79 0.41 0.64
N ILE A 261 -21.65 1.16 1.32
CA ILE A 261 -21.36 2.48 1.90
C ILE A 261 -21.61 2.45 3.40
N THR A 262 -20.65 2.94 4.18
CA THR A 262 -20.78 3.19 5.62
C THR A 262 -21.04 4.68 5.82
N CYS A 263 -22.12 5.01 6.54
CA CYS A 263 -22.49 6.38 6.87
C CYS A 263 -22.11 6.70 8.32
N HIS A 264 -21.32 7.76 8.52
CA HIS A 264 -21.07 8.34 9.83
C HIS A 264 -21.84 9.65 9.93
N LEU A 265 -22.67 9.77 10.95
CA LEU A 265 -23.41 10.97 11.27
C LEU A 265 -23.00 11.45 12.66
N GLN A 266 -22.45 12.65 12.76
CA GLN A 266 -22.22 13.31 14.03
C GLN A 266 -23.06 14.57 14.11
N GLN A 267 -23.79 14.71 15.21
CA GLN A 267 -24.55 15.91 15.52
C GLN A 267 -23.74 16.76 16.51
N SER A 268 -23.49 18.02 16.16
CA SER A 268 -22.93 19.02 17.05
C SER A 268 -24.00 20.06 17.34
N SER A 269 -24.35 20.22 18.62
CA SER A 269 -25.31 21.21 19.07
C SER A 269 -24.55 22.35 19.76
N SER A 270 -24.45 23.50 19.11
CA SER A 270 -23.93 24.74 19.71
C SER A 270 -25.04 25.77 19.76
N SER A 271 -25.40 26.16 20.99
CA SER A 271 -26.33 27.18 21.54
C SER A 271 -27.52 27.76 20.74
N ASN A 272 -27.67 27.59 19.42
CA ASN A 272 -28.87 27.83 18.62
C ASN A 272 -28.81 27.22 17.20
N THR A 273 -27.80 26.42 16.86
CA THR A 273 -27.67 25.76 15.55
C THR A 273 -27.26 24.31 15.73
N THR A 274 -28.07 23.39 15.21
CA THR A 274 -27.73 21.97 15.13
C THR A 274 -26.99 21.75 13.81
N GLN A 275 -25.67 21.59 13.87
CA GLN A 275 -24.88 21.26 12.69
C GLN A 275 -24.69 19.74 12.65
N ARG A 276 -25.14 19.13 11.55
CA ARG A 276 -24.92 17.70 11.29
C ARG A 276 -23.77 17.57 10.32
N HIS A 277 -22.77 16.77 10.69
CA HIS A 277 -21.66 16.44 9.81
C HIS A 277 -21.80 14.98 9.40
N MET A 278 -21.88 14.76 8.09
CA MET A 278 -22.04 13.43 7.49
C MET A 278 -20.80 13.07 6.69
N GLN A 279 -20.33 11.84 6.83
CA GLN A 279 -19.31 11.27 5.95
C GLN A 279 -19.71 9.89 5.47
N LEU A 280 -19.46 9.64 4.18
CA LEU A 280 -19.78 8.39 3.50
C LEU A 280 -18.49 7.73 3.03
N PHE A 281 -18.24 6.51 3.49
CA PHE A 281 -17.05 5.74 3.13
C PHE A 281 -17.42 4.47 2.38
N SER A 282 -16.66 4.13 1.34
CA SER A 282 -16.82 2.84 0.66
C SER A 282 -16.26 1.68 1.47
N ARG A 283 -16.45 0.45 0.98
CA ARG A 283 -15.82 -0.77 1.50
C ARG A 283 -14.30 -0.63 1.71
N ASN A 284 -13.60 0.05 0.80
CA ASN A 284 -12.14 0.25 0.89
C ASN A 284 -11.79 1.57 1.59
N GLY A 285 -12.77 2.19 2.26
CA GLY A 285 -12.61 3.40 3.04
C GLY A 285 -12.53 4.70 2.25
N VAL A 286 -12.73 4.67 0.93
CA VAL A 286 -12.63 5.88 0.09
C VAL A 286 -13.78 6.82 0.46
N ASN A 287 -13.48 8.11 0.64
CA ASN A 287 -14.49 9.11 0.94
C ASN A 287 -15.32 9.41 -0.30
N TYR A 288 -16.62 9.12 -0.24
CA TYR A 288 -17.63 9.38 -1.27
C TYR A 288 -18.65 10.44 -0.84
N SER A 289 -18.36 11.19 0.23
CA SER A 289 -19.26 12.22 0.74
C SER A 289 -19.60 13.26 -0.33
N ASP A 290 -18.63 13.66 -1.15
CA ASP A 290 -18.86 14.63 -2.24
C ASP A 290 -19.82 14.10 -3.32
N LYS A 291 -19.82 12.78 -3.55
CA LYS A 291 -20.61 12.14 -4.61
C LYS A 291 -22.03 11.81 -4.16
N TYR A 292 -22.17 11.24 -2.96
CA TYR A 292 -23.45 10.72 -2.46
C TYR A 292 -24.08 11.62 -1.39
N GLY A 293 -23.33 12.54 -0.80
CA GLY A 293 -23.80 13.48 0.22
C GLY A 293 -25.03 14.29 -0.23
N PRO A 294 -24.98 14.97 -1.38
CA PRO A 294 -26.11 15.78 -1.85
C PRO A 294 -27.42 14.99 -2.05
N CYS A 295 -27.32 13.71 -2.40
CA CYS A 295 -28.50 12.86 -2.61
C CYS A 295 -29.11 12.33 -1.29
N ILE A 296 -28.28 12.16 -0.26
CA ILE A 296 -28.68 11.52 1.01
C ILE A 296 -29.04 12.55 2.07
N GLU A 297 -28.54 13.78 1.95
CA GLU A 297 -28.73 14.86 2.93
C GLU A 297 -30.21 15.11 3.25
N ALA A 298 -31.09 15.13 2.23
CA ALA A 298 -32.53 15.32 2.43
C ALA A 298 -33.17 14.19 3.27
N TYR A 299 -32.74 12.94 3.09
CA TYR A 299 -33.25 11.80 3.86
C TYR A 299 -32.74 11.80 5.30
N VAL A 300 -31.48 12.20 5.49
CA VAL A 300 -30.87 12.30 6.83
C VAL A 300 -31.49 13.44 7.64
N GLN A 301 -31.91 14.53 6.98
CA GLN A 301 -32.65 15.61 7.62
C GLN A 301 -34.09 15.22 7.96
N ALA A 302 -34.71 14.32 7.18
CA ALA A 302 -36.11 13.92 7.36
C ALA A 302 -36.35 12.81 8.40
N GLN A 303 -35.35 12.02 8.78
CA GLN A 303 -35.48 10.91 9.75
C GLN A 303 -35.47 11.35 11.23
N SER A 304 -35.85 12.59 11.54
CA SER A 304 -36.00 13.10 12.91
C SER A 304 -37.44 13.30 13.32
#